data_AF-A0A7L2R4E3-F1
#
_entry.id   AF-A0A7L2R4E3-F1
#
_cell.length_a   1.000
_cell.length_b   1.000
_cell.length_c   1.000
_cell.angle_alpha   90.00
_cell.angle_beta   90.00
_cell.angle_gamma   90.00
#
_symmetry.space_group_name_H-M   'P 1'
#
loop_
_entity.id
_entity.type
_entity.pdbx_description
1 polymer ?
#
loop_
_entity_poly.entity_id
_entity_poly.type
_entity_poly.pdbx_seq_one_letter_code
_entity_poly.pdbx_strand_id
1 'polypeptide(L)'
;GGYEGAEPEVSLTAFVLIALEEARDICKDYVNSLDNSINKAANFLARRYEQLKRPYTVALSSYALALAGKLKSEKFLMKRSK
;
A
#
# COMPACT_ATOMS: atom_id res chain seq x y z
N GLY A 1 -10.73 14.31 20.12
CA GLY A 1 -10.49 14.40 18.67
C GLY A 1 -10.65 13.03 18.05
N GLY A 2 -11.36 12.91 16.93
CA GLY A 2 -11.82 11.65 16.31
C GLY A 2 -10.73 10.81 15.64
N TYR A 3 -9.71 10.42 16.41
CA TYR A 3 -8.60 9.55 15.96
C TYR A 3 -8.92 8.05 16.00
N GLU A 4 -10.05 7.65 16.59
CA GLU A 4 -10.54 6.26 16.48
C GLU A 4 -11.04 5.98 15.06
N GLY A 5 -10.33 5.10 14.34
CA GLY A 5 -10.73 4.63 13.02
C GLY A 5 -10.22 5.44 11.83
N ALA A 6 -9.15 6.24 12.00
CA ALA A 6 -8.48 6.96 10.92
C ALA A 6 -7.48 6.10 10.11
N GLU A 7 -7.30 4.82 10.47
CA GLU A 7 -6.33 3.90 9.85
C GLU A 7 -4.94 4.55 9.61
N PRO A 8 -4.39 5.33 10.57
CA PRO A 8 -3.25 6.21 10.31
C PRO A 8 -1.99 5.43 9.94
N GLU A 9 -1.79 4.26 10.55
CA GLU A 9 -0.68 3.35 10.23
C GLU A 9 -0.73 2.88 8.77
N VAL A 10 -1.93 2.59 8.27
CA VAL A 10 -2.12 2.11 6.89
C VAL A 10 -1.87 3.25 5.91
N SER A 11 -2.48 4.41 6.15
CA SER A 11 -2.29 5.59 5.29
C SER A 11 -0.83 6.02 5.23
N LEU A 12 -0.14 6.06 6.38
CA LEU A 12 1.27 6.39 6.44
C LEU A 12 2.13 5.34 5.74
N THR A 13 1.86 4.05 5.95
CA THR A 13 2.60 2.98 5.28
C THR A 13 2.41 3.02 3.77
N ALA A 14 1.20 3.30 3.29
CA ALA A 14 0.92 3.46 1.86
C ALA A 14 1.68 4.64 1.26
N PHE A 15 1.69 5.78 1.95
CA PHE A 15 2.47 6.95 1.52
C PHE A 15 3.97 6.65 1.45
N VAL A 16 4.53 6.00 2.48
CA VAL A 16 5.94 5.62 2.50
C VAL A 16 6.27 4.60 1.40
N LEU A 17 5.40 3.61 1.16
CA LEU A 17 5.60 2.63 0.10
C LEU A 17 5.67 3.32 -1.28
N ILE A 18 4.80 4.29 -1.55
CA ILE A 18 4.85 5.09 -2.77
C ILE A 18 6.21 5.78 -2.87
N ALA A 19 6.64 6.49 -1.82
CA ALA A 19 7.92 7.19 -1.82
C ALA A 19 9.13 6.25 -2.07
N LEU A 20 9.10 5.03 -1.52
CA LEU A 20 10.15 4.03 -1.74
C LEU A 20 10.16 3.49 -3.18
N GLU A 21 8.99 3.29 -3.78
CA GLU A 21 8.90 2.89 -5.19
C GLU A 21 9.36 4.01 -6.13
N GLU A 22 8.97 5.26 -5.88
CA GLU A 22 9.40 6.42 -6.69
C GLU A 22 10.93 6.66 -6.58
N ALA A 23 11.52 6.40 -5.41
CA ALA A 23 12.96 6.54 -5.19
C ALA A 23 13.77 5.29 -5.59
N ARG A 24 13.10 4.20 -6.00
CA ARG A 24 13.73 2.88 -6.21
C ARG A 24 14.91 2.94 -7.15
N ASP A 25 14.77 3.58 -8.30
CA ASP A 25 15.80 3.60 -9.34
C ASP A 25 17.08 4.32 -8.90
N ILE A 26 16.94 5.32 -8.02
CA ILE A 26 18.05 6.08 -7.47
C ILE A 26 18.68 5.31 -6.30
N CYS A 27 17.88 4.70 -5.43
CA CYS A 27 18.35 4.14 -4.17
C CYS A 27 18.75 2.66 -4.22
N LYS A 28 18.35 1.89 -5.23
CA LYS A 28 18.56 0.43 -5.28
C LYS A 28 20.02 0.01 -5.13
N ASP A 29 20.95 0.78 -5.69
CA ASP A 29 22.38 0.46 -5.68
C ASP A 29 23.09 0.94 -4.40
N TYR A 30 22.44 1.80 -3.61
CA TYR A 30 22.98 2.36 -2.36
C TYR A 30 22.36 1.74 -1.11
N VAL A 31 21.13 1.21 -1.21
CA VAL A 31 20.35 0.70 -0.09
C VAL A 31 19.99 -0.75 -0.34
N ASN A 32 20.87 -1.64 0.11
CA ASN A 32 20.72 -3.10 -0.04
C ASN A 32 19.40 -3.66 0.56
N SER A 33 18.78 -2.95 1.50
CA SER A 33 17.52 -3.35 2.16
C SER A 33 16.27 -2.79 1.51
N LEU A 34 16.38 -1.99 0.43
CA LEU A 34 15.26 -1.28 -0.17
C LEU A 34 14.19 -2.24 -0.68
N ASP A 35 14.58 -3.23 -1.48
CA ASP A 35 13.66 -4.25 -2.01
C ASP A 35 12.91 -5.00 -0.91
N ASN A 36 13.62 -5.35 0.15
CA ASN A 36 13.01 -6.02 1.29
C ASN A 36 12.02 -5.10 2.03
N SER A 37 12.36 -3.82 2.17
CA SER A 37 11.50 -2.82 2.85
C SER A 37 10.23 -2.56 2.06
N ILE A 38 10.34 -2.41 0.74
CA ILE A 38 9.21 -2.30 -0.18
C ILE A 38 8.31 -3.53 -0.07
N ASN A 39 8.89 -4.73 -0.19
CA ASN A 39 8.11 -5.97 -0.10
C ASN A 39 7.41 -6.11 1.27
N LYS A 40 8.07 -5.71 2.36
CA LYS A 40 7.49 -5.73 3.71
C LYS A 40 6.32 -4.76 3.83
N ALA A 41 6.46 -3.53 3.35
CA ALA A 41 5.40 -2.53 3.36
C ALA A 41 4.21 -2.95 2.49
N ALA A 42 4.47 -3.44 1.27
CA ALA A 42 3.43 -3.93 0.37
C ALA A 42 2.67 -5.14 0.97
N ASN A 43 3.38 -6.09 1.60
CA ASN A 43 2.75 -7.23 2.28
C ASN A 43 1.92 -6.80 3.49
N PHE A 44 2.35 -5.79 4.25
CA PHE A 44 1.58 -5.22 5.36
C PHE A 44 0.26 -4.63 4.85
N LEU A 45 0.32 -3.79 3.80
CA LEU A 45 -0.87 -3.20 3.20
C LEU A 45 -1.81 -4.25 2.62
N ALA A 46 -1.28 -5.24 1.89
CA ALA A 46 -2.08 -6.30 1.28
C ALA A 46 -2.90 -7.11 2.30
N ARG A 47 -2.34 -7.36 3.49
CA ARG A 47 -3.03 -8.06 4.59
C ARG A 47 -4.16 -7.24 5.21
N ARG A 48 -4.02 -5.91 5.21
CA ARG A 48 -4.99 -4.98 5.81
C ARG A 48 -6.03 -4.49 4.80
N TYR A 49 -5.72 -4.56 3.49
CA TYR A 49 -6.49 -3.95 2.41
C TYR A 49 -7.99 -4.31 2.41
N GLU A 50 -8.33 -5.58 2.61
CA GLU A 50 -9.74 -6.04 2.62
C GLU A 50 -10.54 -5.54 3.83
N GLN A 51 -9.86 -5.11 4.89
CA GLN A 51 -10.48 -4.63 6.13
C GLN A 51 -10.64 -3.11 6.16
N LEU A 52 -10.08 -2.40 5.17
CA LEU A 52 -10.12 -0.95 5.11
C LEU A 52 -11.53 -0.43 4.84
N LYS A 53 -11.95 0.57 5.60
CA LYS A 53 -13.30 1.14 5.52
C LYS A 53 -13.32 2.56 4.99
N ARG A 54 -12.21 3.29 5.07
CA ARG A 54 -12.14 4.69 4.68
C ARG A 54 -11.80 4.81 3.19
N PRO A 55 -12.61 5.54 2.40
CA PRO A 55 -12.35 5.70 0.96
C PRO A 55 -10.95 6.22 0.66
N TYR A 56 -10.46 7.18 1.47
CA TYR A 56 -9.11 7.73 1.34
C TYR A 56 -8.02 6.65 1.53
N THR A 57 -8.07 5.90 2.63
CA THR A 57 -7.09 4.83 2.90
C THR A 57 -7.15 3.73 1.86
N VAL A 58 -8.34 3.36 1.39
CA VAL A 58 -8.55 2.37 0.33
C VAL A 58 -7.90 2.83 -0.96
N ALA A 59 -8.15 4.07 -1.40
CA ALA A 59 -7.58 4.62 -2.63
C ALA A 59 -6.05 4.76 -2.56
N LEU A 60 -5.53 5.24 -1.43
CA LEU A 60 -4.09 5.39 -1.26
C LEU A 60 -3.38 4.03 -1.21
N SER A 61 -3.96 3.06 -0.50
CA SER A 61 -3.40 1.70 -0.40
C SER A 61 -3.53 0.93 -1.71
N SER A 62 -4.61 1.13 -2.48
CA SER A 62 -4.79 0.47 -3.77
C SER A 62 -3.75 0.96 -4.77
N TYR A 63 -3.50 2.27 -4.82
CA TYR A 63 -2.45 2.85 -5.64
C TYR A 63 -1.07 2.34 -5.25
N ALA A 64 -0.72 2.39 -3.95
CA ALA A 64 0.57 1.92 -3.47
C ALA A 64 0.79 0.42 -3.77
N LEU A 65 -0.23 -0.42 -3.62
CA LEU A 65 -0.17 -1.83 -3.97
C LEU A 65 -0.09 -2.08 -5.48
N ALA A 66 -0.73 -1.24 -6.30
CA ALA A 66 -0.65 -1.35 -7.76
C ALA A 66 0.76 -1.00 -8.24
N LEU A 67 1.35 0.08 -7.69
CA LEU A 67 2.70 0.51 -7.99
C LEU A 67 3.73 -0.58 -7.64
N ALA A 68 3.58 -1.22 -6.48
CA ALA A 68 4.42 -2.35 -6.06
C ALA A 68 4.10 -3.70 -6.74
N GLY A 69 3.15 -3.74 -7.70
CA GLY A 69 2.73 -4.97 -8.38
C GLY A 69 2.06 -6.02 -7.48
N LYS A 70 1.49 -5.61 -6.35
CA LYS A 70 0.85 -6.48 -5.33
C LYS A 70 -0.67 -6.34 -5.25
N LEU A 71 -1.30 -5.47 -6.03
CA LEU A 71 -2.75 -5.30 -6.00
C LEU A 71 -3.47 -6.50 -6.63
N LYS A 72 -4.12 -7.32 -5.81
CA LYS A 72 -4.97 -8.44 -6.26
C LYS A 72 -6.36 -7.92 -6.68
N SER A 73 -6.38 -7.08 -7.72
CA SER A 73 -7.57 -6.34 -8.17
C SER A 73 -8.66 -7.22 -8.77
N GLU A 74 -8.27 -8.30 -9.44
CA GLU A 74 -9.18 -9.06 -10.32
C GLU A 74 -10.36 -9.70 -9.58
N LYS A 75 -10.12 -10.28 -8.40
CA LYS A 75 -11.17 -10.95 -7.62
C LYS A 75 -12.09 -10.00 -6.85
N PHE A 76 -11.60 -8.81 -6.47
CA PHE A 76 -12.38 -7.87 -5.66
C PHE A 76 -13.26 -6.96 -6.51
N LEU A 77 -12.73 -6.46 -7.65
CA LEU A 77 -13.50 -5.66 -8.60
C LEU A 77 -14.61 -6.49 -9.28
N MET A 78 -14.32 -7.72 -9.70
CA MET A 78 -15.34 -8.61 -10.29
C MET A 78 -16.46 -8.98 -9.32
N LYS A 79 -16.20 -9.02 -8.01
CA LYS A 79 -17.21 -9.38 -6.98
C LYS A 79 -18.17 -8.24 -6.65
N ARG A 80 -17.82 -7.00 -6.97
CA ARG A 80 -18.65 -5.80 -6.72
C ARG A 80 -19.33 -5.25 -7.98
N SER A 81 -19.08 -5.85 -9.14
CA SER A 81 -19.73 -5.51 -10.43
C SER A 81 -21.01 -6.34 -10.69
N LYS A 82 -21.57 -6.97 -9.65
CA LYS A 82 -22.87 -7.64 -9.68
C LYS A 82 -23.81 -7.01 -8.67
#